data_AF-A0AAW8K8Z7-F1
#
_entry.id   AF-A0AAW8K8Z7-F1
#
_cell.length_a   1.000
_cell.length_b   1.000
_cell.length_c   1.000
_cell.angle_alpha   90.00
_cell.angle_beta   90.00
_cell.angle_gamma   90.00
#
_symmetry.space_group_name_H-M   'P 1'
#
loop_
_entity.id
_entity.type
_entity.pdbx_description
1 polymer ?
#
loop_
_entity_poly.entity_id
_entity_poly.type
_entity_poly.pdbx_seq_one_letter_code
_entity_poly.pdbx_strand_id
1 'polypeptide(L)'
;DDNFATIIKSVLNGRNIYANIKNAIKFLLSGNAAGIFSVLYASLMGLPAPFAAVHLLFINLVTDSLPALAISMEPSNPELIKDK
;
A
#
# COMPACT_ATOMS: atom_id res chain seq x y z
N ASP A 1 33.20 8.97 -6.23
CA ASP A 1 32.92 9.61 -4.93
C ASP A 1 32.80 8.46 -3.94
N ASP A 2 33.97 7.94 -3.57
CA ASP A 2 34.17 6.55 -3.15
C ASP A 2 34.06 6.44 -1.63
N ASN A 3 32.99 7.04 -1.13
CA ASN A 3 32.81 7.25 0.28
C ASN A 3 31.87 6.17 0.81
N PHE A 4 32.33 5.43 1.82
CA PHE A 4 31.52 4.47 2.56
C PHE A 4 30.21 5.10 3.08
N ALA A 5 30.21 6.43 3.25
CA ALA A 5 29.02 7.24 3.51
C ALA A 5 27.89 7.07 2.47
N THR A 6 28.21 6.92 1.18
CA THR A 6 27.22 6.68 0.12
C THR A 6 26.56 5.30 0.27
N ILE A 7 27.35 4.28 0.64
CA ILE A 7 26.83 2.93 0.88
C ILE A 7 25.86 2.95 2.07
N ILE A 8 26.24 3.56 3.19
CA ILE A 8 25.37 3.71 4.37
C ILE A 8 24.08 4.46 4.02
N LYS A 9 24.18 5.55 3.25
CA LYS A 9 23.03 6.36 2.83
C LYS A 9 22.08 5.58 1.92
N SER A 10 22.61 4.79 0.99
CA SER A 10 21.80 3.92 0.12
C SER A 10 21.09 2.79 0.90
N VAL A 11 21.76 2.18 1.89
CA VAL A 11 21.14 1.16 2.75
C VAL A 11 19.99 1.75 3.58
N LEU A 12 20.17 2.95 4.14
CA LEU A 12 19.12 3.65 4.87
C LEU A 12 17.91 3.96 3.98
N ASN A 13 18.16 4.43 2.76
CA ASN A 13 17.09 4.71 1.81
C ASN A 13 16.34 3.42 1.41
N GLY A 14 17.07 2.31 1.24
CA GLY A 14 16.49 0.99 0.99
C GLY A 14 15.57 0.49 2.11
N ARG A 15 15.94 0.72 3.39
CA ARG A 15 15.09 0.39 4.55
C ARG A 15 13.79 1.21 4.56
N ASN A 16 13.86 2.49 4.20
CA ASN A 16 12.69 3.36 4.11
C ASN A 16 11.74 2.93 2.98
N ILE A 17 12.27 2.63 1.80
CA ILE A 17 11.49 2.09 0.69
C ILE A 17 10.79 0.79 1.10
N TYR A 18 11.49 -0.12 1.78
CA TYR A 18 10.90 -1.38 2.26
C TYR A 18 9.75 -1.16 3.26
N ALA A 19 9.91 -0.25 4.23
CA ALA A 19 8.85 0.07 5.18
C ALA A 19 7.60 0.62 4.49
N ASN A 20 7.78 1.50 3.49
CA ASN A 20 6.69 2.09 2.72
C ASN A 20 6.00 1.05 1.82
N ILE A 21 6.75 0.14 1.19
CA ILE A 21 6.20 -1.01 0.46
C ILE A 21 5.33 -1.86 1.38
N LYS A 22 5.78 -2.15 2.61
CA LYS A 22 5.00 -2.93 3.57
C LYS A 22 3.69 -2.24 3.93
N ASN A 23 3.68 -0.92 4.09
CA ASN A 23 2.47 -0.15 4.35
C ASN A 23 1.54 -0.11 3.13
N ALA A 24 2.09 0.03 1.93
CA ALA A 24 1.32 -0.06 0.68
C ALA A 24 0.64 -1.42 0.52
N ILE A 25 1.37 -2.53 0.77
CA ILE A 25 0.81 -3.89 0.73
C ILE A 25 -0.34 -4.03 1.74
N LYS A 26 -0.20 -3.49 2.95
CA LYS A 26 -1.29 -3.51 3.95
C LYS A 26 -2.52 -2.75 3.46
N PHE A 27 -2.34 -1.59 2.83
CA PHE A 27 -3.44 -0.81 2.27
C PHE A 27 -4.15 -1.56 1.15
N LEU A 28 -3.39 -2.12 0.20
CA LEU A 28 -3.90 -2.95 -0.91
C LEU A 28 -4.71 -4.15 -0.39
N LEU A 29 -4.12 -4.89 0.55
CA LEU A 29 -4.76 -6.07 1.13
C LEU A 29 -6.05 -5.69 1.87
N SER A 30 -6.04 -4.57 2.61
CA SER A 30 -7.22 -4.06 3.30
C SER A 30 -8.34 -3.66 2.34
N GLY A 31 -8.02 -2.97 1.24
CA GLY A 31 -9.00 -2.56 0.23
C GLY A 31 -9.67 -3.76 -0.45
N ASN A 32 -8.86 -4.72 -0.89
CA ASN A 32 -9.34 -5.94 -1.55
C ASN A 32 -10.16 -6.80 -0.58
N ALA A 33 -9.72 -6.95 0.67
CA ALA A 33 -10.46 -7.66 1.69
C ALA A 33 -11.82 -7.00 1.99
N ALA A 34 -11.88 -5.67 2.11
CA ALA A 34 -13.12 -4.95 2.35
C ALA A 34 -14.14 -5.16 1.21
N GLY A 35 -13.69 -5.17 -0.04
CA GLY A 35 -14.53 -5.50 -1.19
C GLY A 35 -15.10 -6.91 -1.12
N ILE A 36 -14.25 -7.90 -0.81
CA ILE A 36 -14.66 -9.31 -0.65
C ILE A 36 -15.66 -9.45 0.48
N PHE A 37 -15.36 -8.91 1.68
CA PHE A 37 -16.26 -9.02 2.84
C PHE A 37 -17.60 -8.32 2.60
N SER A 38 -17.63 -7.19 1.89
CA SER A 38 -18.87 -6.49 1.56
C SER A 38 -19.79 -7.33 0.66
N VAL A 39 -19.22 -7.94 -0.40
CA VAL A 39 -19.98 -8.83 -1.30
C VAL A 39 -20.41 -10.11 -0.58
N LEU A 40 -19.52 -10.71 0.22
CA LEU A 40 -19.82 -11.90 1.01
C LEU A 40 -20.97 -11.63 1.99
N TYR A 41 -20.92 -10.51 2.71
CA TYR A 41 -21.96 -10.11 3.67
C TYR A 41 -23.31 -9.89 2.99
N ALA A 42 -23.34 -9.14 1.89
CA ALA A 42 -24.57 -8.91 1.14
C ALA A 42 -25.17 -10.20 0.58
N SER A 43 -24.32 -11.11 0.08
CA SER A 43 -24.74 -12.43 -0.42
C SER A 43 -25.36 -13.30 0.67
N LEU A 44 -24.72 -13.37 1.85
CA LEU A 44 -25.22 -14.15 3.00
C LEU A 44 -26.56 -13.63 3.53
N MET A 45 -26.77 -12.31 3.49
CA MET A 45 -27.99 -11.66 3.94
C MET A 45 -29.07 -11.54 2.84
N GLY A 46 -28.80 -12.05 1.63
CA GLY A 46 -29.74 -12.01 0.49
C GLY A 46 -30.03 -10.59 -0.05
N LEU A 47 -29.16 -9.62 0.23
CA LEU A 47 -29.30 -8.25 -0.28
C LEU A 47 -28.87 -8.16 -1.74
N PRO A 48 -29.41 -7.19 -2.50
CA PRO A 48 -28.89 -6.85 -3.81
C PRO A 48 -27.38 -6.54 -3.73
N ALA A 49 -26.65 -6.90 -4.80
CA ALA A 49 -25.21 -6.71 -4.86
C ALA A 49 -24.84 -5.25 -4.54
N PRO A 50 -23.97 -5.00 -3.55
CA PRO A 50 -23.69 -3.64 -3.07
C PRO A 50 -22.94 -2.81 -4.12
N PHE A 51 -22.21 -3.47 -5.02
CA PHE A 51 -21.40 -2.83 -6.05
C PHE A 51 -21.64 -3.48 -7.41
N ALA A 52 -21.79 -2.66 -8.44
CA ALA A 52 -21.72 -3.11 -9.82
C ALA A 52 -20.26 -3.43 -10.19
N ALA A 53 -20.05 -4.27 -11.21
CA ALA A 53 -18.71 -4.67 -11.66
C ALA A 53 -17.80 -3.47 -11.98
N VAL A 54 -18.37 -2.37 -12.52
CA VAL A 54 -17.64 -1.13 -12.80
C VAL A 54 -17.15 -0.44 -11.52
N HIS A 55 -17.95 -0.45 -10.45
CA HIS A 55 -17.55 0.13 -9.16
C HIS A 55 -16.38 -0.66 -8.55
N LEU A 56 -16.38 -1.99 -8.67
CA LEU A 56 -15.27 -2.81 -8.20
C LEU A 56 -13.98 -2.55 -9.00
N LEU A 57 -14.07 -2.36 -10.32
CA LEU A 57 -12.92 -1.97 -11.14
C LEU A 57 -12.37 -0.60 -10.75
N PHE A 58 -13.27 0.38 -10.53
CA PHE A 58 -12.87 1.71 -10.11
C PHE A 58 -12.18 1.70 -8.73
N ILE A 59 -12.74 0.95 -7.78
CA ILE A 59 -12.15 0.79 -6.44
C ILE A 59 -10.75 0.17 -6.57
N ASN A 60 -10.60 -0.95 -7.27
CA ASN A 60 -9.28 -1.59 -7.47
C ASN A 60 -8.28 -0.62 -8.12
N LEU A 61 -8.68 0.10 -9.17
CA LEU A 61 -7.81 1.05 -9.85
C LEU A 61 -7.33 2.16 -8.90
N VAL A 62 -8.23 2.72 -8.09
CA VAL A 62 -7.89 3.77 -7.11
C VAL A 62 -7.04 3.20 -5.97
N THR A 63 -7.40 2.05 -5.42
CA THR A 63 -6.65 1.44 -4.32
C THR A 63 -5.29 0.93 -4.74
N ASP A 64 -5.09 0.57 -6.01
CA ASP A 64 -3.80 0.12 -6.54
C ASP A 64 -2.88 1.29 -6.90
N SER A 65 -3.45 2.37 -7.44
CA SER A 65 -2.67 3.53 -7.89
C SER A 65 -2.25 4.46 -6.75
N LEU A 66 -3.08 4.64 -5.71
CA LEU A 66 -2.77 5.55 -4.60
C LEU A 66 -1.53 5.14 -3.79
N PRO A 67 -1.34 3.87 -3.39
CA PRO A 67 -0.13 3.45 -2.69
C PRO A 67 1.11 3.52 -3.58
N ALA A 68 0.97 3.24 -4.88
CA ALA A 68 2.08 3.36 -5.82
C ALA A 68 2.57 4.82 -5.95
N LEU A 69 1.64 5.77 -6.00
CA LEU A 69 1.94 7.20 -6.00
C LEU A 69 2.49 7.68 -4.66
N ALA A 70 1.96 7.17 -3.55
CA ALA A 70 2.47 7.47 -2.21
C ALA A 70 3.95 7.03 -2.08
N ILE A 71 4.28 5.81 -2.50
CA ILE A 71 5.66 5.30 -2.50
C ILE A 71 6.58 6.18 -3.37
N SER A 72 6.09 6.73 -4.49
CA SER A 72 6.93 7.54 -5.38
C SER A 72 7.17 8.96 -4.87
N MET A 73 6.28 9.50 -4.02
CA MET A 73 6.35 10.88 -3.54
C MET A 73 6.90 11.02 -2.12
N GLU A 74 7.09 9.92 -1.38
CA GLU A 74 7.42 9.99 0.04
C GLU A 74 8.92 10.27 0.27
N PRO A 75 9.27 11.38 0.95
CA PRO A 75 10.67 11.70 1.24
C PRO A 75 11.27 10.72 2.26
N SER A 76 12.60 10.56 2.20
CA SER A 76 13.35 9.66 3.10
C SER A 76 13.13 10.05 4.57
N ASN A 77 12.40 9.23 5.35
CA ASN A 77 12.20 9.49 6.77
C ASN A 77 13.51 9.20 7.56
N PRO A 78 14.13 10.20 8.21
CA PRO A 78 15.37 9.98 8.98
C PRO A 78 15.16 9.19 10.29
N GLU A 79 13.93 8.99 10.77
CA GLU A 79 13.69 8.29 12.04
C GLU A 79 13.88 6.76 11.97
N LEU A 80 13.87 6.17 10.76
CA LEU A 80 14.13 4.72 10.57
C LEU A 80 15.57 4.30 10.89
N ILE A 81 16.45 5.26 11.21
CA ILE A 81 17.82 5.00 11.67
C ILE A 81 17.84 4.35 13.07
N LYS A 82 16.76 4.46 13.87
CA LYS A 82 16.73 4.01 15.27
C LYS A 82 16.15 2.63 15.55
N ASP A 83 15.46 2.00 14.61
CA ASP A 83 14.96 0.64 14.84
C ASP A 83 16.09 -0.39 14.67
N LYS A 84 16.39 -1.10 15.76
CA LYS A 84 17.39 -2.17 15.90
C LYS A 84 16.91 -3.47 15.27
#